data_AF-A0A9Q4CYH5-F1
#
_entry.id   AF-A0A9Q4CYH5-F1
#
_cell.length_a   1.000
_cell.length_b   1.000
_cell.length_c   1.000
_cell.angle_alpha   90.00
_cell.angle_beta   90.00
_cell.angle_gamma   90.00
#
_symmetry.space_group_name_H-M   'P 1'
#
loop_
_entity.id
_entity.type
_entity.pdbx_description
1 polymer ?
#
loop_
_entity_poly.entity_id
_entity_poly.type
_entity_poly.pdbx_seq_one_letter_code
_entity_poly.pdbx_strand_id
1 'polypeptide(L)'
;MNVRKMNLIWILLIIAAVIFFRLRVTPSIALPEHFTKQGKEVLIPVQLADIPLKGEAWALSKNSTGKVFVSAYKNDRVVRVFTSSGLAEREPSGVNYVTNGTIHLGHVLYQATSIHLNASGKSGYIVFEPVA
;
A
#
# COMPACT_ATOMS: atom_id res chain seq x y z
N MET A 1 -24.41 -41.37 9.68
CA MET A 1 -23.70 -40.17 9.18
C MET A 1 -22.94 -39.56 10.35
N ASN A 2 -21.61 -39.73 10.39
CA ASN A 2 -20.81 -39.47 11.60
C ASN A 2 -20.76 -37.97 11.94
N VAL A 3 -21.41 -37.59 13.04
CA VAL A 3 -21.47 -36.22 13.59
C VAL A 3 -20.07 -35.56 13.69
N ARG A 4 -19.02 -36.36 13.90
CA ARG A 4 -17.60 -35.93 13.88
C ARG A 4 -17.11 -35.39 12.52
N LYS A 5 -17.53 -35.96 11.39
CA LYS A 5 -17.12 -35.50 10.05
C LYS A 5 -17.82 -34.19 9.66
N MET A 6 -19.08 -34.03 10.09
CA MET A 6 -19.88 -32.84 9.83
C MET A 6 -19.33 -31.62 10.59
N ASN A 7 -18.90 -31.79 11.85
CA ASN A 7 -18.24 -30.72 12.62
C ASN A 7 -16.92 -30.26 11.98
N LEU A 8 -16.12 -31.17 11.43
CA LEU A 8 -14.83 -30.84 10.83
C LEU A 8 -15.00 -30.00 9.55
N ILE A 9 -16.01 -30.33 8.73
CA ILE A 9 -16.34 -29.60 7.50
C ILE A 9 -16.79 -28.17 7.82
N TRP A 10 -17.62 -27.99 8.85
CA TRP A 10 -18.03 -26.65 9.31
C TRP A 10 -16.86 -25.82 9.83
N ILE A 11 -15.93 -26.42 10.60
CA ILE A 11 -14.73 -25.73 11.08
C ILE A 11 -13.85 -25.29 9.91
N LEU A 12 -13.63 -26.16 8.91
CA LEU A 12 -12.86 -25.83 7.71
C LEU A 12 -13.53 -24.72 6.89
N LEU A 13 -14.86 -24.75 6.75
CA LEU A 13 -15.61 -23.70 6.07
C LEU A 13 -15.51 -22.35 6.79
N ILE A 14 -15.57 -22.33 8.12
CA ILE A 14 -15.41 -21.11 8.90
C ILE A 14 -13.99 -20.55 8.76
N ILE A 15 -12.97 -21.40 8.82
CA ILE A 15 -11.57 -20.99 8.60
C ILE A 15 -11.39 -20.41 7.19
N ALA A 16 -11.91 -21.09 6.17
CA ALA A 16 -11.86 -20.63 4.79
C ALA A 16 -12.60 -19.30 4.60
N ALA A 17 -13.79 -19.16 5.21
CA ALA A 17 -14.57 -17.93 5.17
C ALA A 17 -13.83 -16.77 5.86
N VAL A 18 -13.19 -16.99 7.00
CA VAL A 18 -12.40 -15.97 7.71
C VAL A 18 -11.18 -15.54 6.91
N ILE A 19 -10.45 -16.50 6.30
CA ILE A 19 -9.32 -16.21 5.42
C ILE A 19 -9.78 -15.40 4.20
N PHE A 20 -10.87 -15.83 3.57
CA PHE A 20 -11.43 -15.16 2.40
C PHE A 20 -11.95 -13.75 2.70
N PHE A 21 -12.60 -13.55 3.85
CA PHE A 21 -13.05 -12.23 4.28
C PHE A 21 -11.87 -11.30 4.54
N ARG A 22 -10.80 -11.78 5.18
CA ARG A 22 -9.59 -10.99 5.39
C ARG A 22 -8.88 -10.61 4.10
N LEU A 23 -9.02 -11.40 3.03
CA LEU A 23 -8.44 -11.09 1.72
C LEU A 23 -9.20 -10.00 0.95
N ARG A 24 -10.47 -9.72 1.28
CA ARG A 24 -11.33 -8.79 0.51
C ARG A 24 -11.46 -7.38 1.09
N VAL A 25 -11.00 -7.14 2.33
CA VAL A 25 -11.11 -5.81 2.93
C VAL A 25 -9.92 -4.96 2.47
N THR A 26 -10.18 -3.92 1.68
CA THR A 26 -9.17 -2.93 1.34
C THR A 26 -8.65 -2.29 2.64
N PRO A 27 -7.33 -2.35 2.91
CA PRO A 27 -6.78 -1.86 4.17
C PRO A 27 -7.05 -0.36 4.36
N SER A 28 -7.13 0.07 5.63
CA SER A 28 -7.36 1.46 6.01
C SER A 28 -6.23 1.96 6.91
N ILE A 29 -5.69 3.11 6.51
CA ILE A 29 -4.66 3.88 7.20
C ILE A 29 -5.14 5.34 7.28
N ALA A 30 -4.80 6.07 8.34
CA ALA A 30 -5.06 7.49 8.41
C ALA A 30 -4.20 8.24 7.39
N LEU A 31 -4.65 9.45 7.07
CA LEU A 31 -3.89 10.35 6.23
C LEU A 31 -2.66 10.84 7.03
N PRO A 32 -1.42 10.65 6.53
CA PRO A 32 -0.22 11.02 7.26
C PRO A 32 -0.13 12.54 7.39
N GLU A 33 0.41 13.07 8.49
CA GLU A 33 0.43 14.52 8.78
C GLU A 33 1.04 15.39 7.66
N HIS A 34 2.02 14.85 6.93
CA HIS A 34 2.78 15.58 5.91
C HIS A 34 2.31 15.33 4.46
N PHE A 35 1.04 14.98 4.24
CA PHE A 35 0.53 14.83 2.87
C PHE A 35 0.38 16.17 2.14
N THR A 36 0.48 16.14 0.81
CA THR A 36 0.13 17.27 -0.06
C THR A 36 -1.12 16.92 -0.86
N LYS A 37 -2.05 17.88 -1.00
CA LYS A 37 -3.20 17.76 -1.90
C LYS A 37 -2.97 18.58 -3.16
N GLN A 38 -3.18 17.97 -4.33
CA GLN A 38 -3.12 18.63 -5.63
C GLN A 38 -4.41 18.34 -6.39
N GLY A 39 -5.35 19.30 -6.38
CA GLY A 39 -6.70 19.05 -6.90
C GLY A 39 -7.39 17.92 -6.13
N LYS A 40 -7.67 16.79 -6.82
CA LYS A 40 -8.24 15.58 -6.21
C LYS A 40 -7.18 14.59 -5.73
N GLU A 41 -5.94 14.79 -6.12
CA GLU A 41 -4.85 13.88 -5.79
C GLU A 41 -4.32 14.10 -4.38
N VAL A 42 -3.88 13.01 -3.78
CA VAL A 42 -3.14 12.99 -2.52
C VAL A 42 -1.74 12.47 -2.79
N LEU A 43 -0.75 13.27 -2.43
CA LEU A 43 0.66 12.92 -2.50
C LEU A 43 1.14 12.62 -1.08
N ILE A 44 1.59 11.39 -0.86
CA ILE A 44 2.16 10.98 0.42
C ILE A 44 3.68 10.93 0.29
N PRO A 45 4.44 11.75 1.04
CA PRO A 45 5.89 11.70 1.00
C PRO A 45 6.40 10.37 1.57
N VAL A 46 7.44 9.84 0.93
CA VAL A 46 8.09 8.60 1.34
C VAL A 46 9.59 8.77 1.31
N GLN A 47 10.28 8.08 2.22
CA GLN A 47 11.74 8.02 2.24
C GLN A 47 12.20 6.60 2.49
N LEU A 48 13.45 6.31 2.12
CA LEU A 48 14.18 5.21 2.70
C LEU A 48 14.35 5.55 4.19
N ALA A 49 13.64 4.82 5.04
CA ALA A 49 13.72 4.94 6.48
C ALA A 49 13.54 3.56 7.13
N ASP A 50 14.05 3.46 8.34
CA ASP A 50 13.70 2.38 9.25
C ASP A 50 12.22 2.47 9.62
N ILE A 51 11.56 1.31 9.67
CA ILE A 51 10.12 1.20 9.90
C ILE A 51 9.83 1.49 11.37
N PRO A 52 8.95 2.45 11.71
CA PRO A 52 8.63 2.73 13.10
C PRO A 52 7.86 1.57 13.73
N LEU A 53 8.21 1.26 14.99
CA LEU A 53 7.61 0.17 15.77
C LEU A 53 6.15 0.43 16.18
N LYS A 54 5.68 1.69 16.09
CA LYS A 54 4.33 2.10 16.50
C LYS A 54 3.77 3.16 15.56
N GLY A 55 2.45 3.18 15.43
CA GLY A 55 1.75 4.17 14.61
C GLY A 55 1.67 3.78 13.13
N GLU A 56 1.33 4.75 12.30
CA GLU A 56 1.16 4.58 10.87
C GLU A 56 2.30 5.25 10.11
N ALA A 57 2.83 4.56 9.11
CA ALA A 57 4.02 5.02 8.41
C ALA A 57 4.06 4.55 6.96
N TRP A 58 4.89 5.24 6.18
CA TRP A 58 5.11 4.95 4.77
C TRP A 58 6.60 4.85 4.52
N ALA A 59 7.04 3.72 3.97
CA ALA A 59 8.45 3.51 3.67
C ALA A 59 8.65 3.22 2.19
N LEU A 60 9.69 3.83 1.64
CA LEU A 60 10.19 3.53 0.31
C LEU A 60 11.25 2.43 0.41
N SER A 61 11.20 1.46 -0.49
CA SER A 61 12.28 0.48 -0.66
C SER A 61 12.53 0.17 -2.13
N LYS A 62 13.70 -0.37 -2.41
CA LYS A 62 14.14 -0.74 -3.76
C LYS A 62 14.82 -2.10 -3.70
N ASN A 63 14.49 -2.99 -4.63
CA ASN A 63 15.17 -4.28 -4.73
C ASN A 63 16.43 -4.18 -5.60
N SER A 64 17.18 -5.29 -5.69
CA SER A 64 18.39 -5.40 -6.52
C SER A 64 18.14 -5.21 -8.02
N THR A 65 16.92 -5.48 -8.51
CA THR A 65 16.54 -5.27 -9.92
C THR A 65 16.13 -3.83 -10.22
N GLY A 66 16.18 -2.95 -9.22
CA GLY A 66 15.80 -1.55 -9.35
C GLY A 66 14.30 -1.26 -9.27
N LYS A 67 13.49 -2.27 -8.96
CA LYS A 67 12.05 -2.14 -8.73
C LYS A 67 11.80 -1.40 -7.43
N VAL A 68 10.87 -0.46 -7.47
CA VAL A 68 10.54 0.43 -6.35
C VAL A 68 9.26 -0.05 -5.68
N PHE A 69 9.25 0.01 -4.36
CA PHE A 69 8.12 -0.36 -3.52
C PHE A 69 7.82 0.74 -2.53
N VAL A 70 6.55 0.98 -2.29
CA VAL A 70 6.07 1.83 -1.20
C VAL A 70 5.20 0.97 -0.30
N SER A 71 5.62 0.83 0.96
CA SER A 71 4.91 0.03 1.95
C SER A 71 4.20 0.93 2.95
N ALA A 72 2.91 0.69 3.13
CA ALA A 72 2.11 1.30 4.19
C ALA A 72 2.12 0.39 5.43
N TYR A 73 2.43 0.97 6.58
CA TYR A 73 2.52 0.27 7.86
C TYR A 73 1.44 0.76 8.82
N LYS A 74 0.93 -0.18 9.62
CA LYS A 74 0.06 0.10 10.76
C LYS A 74 0.52 -0.72 11.95
N ASN A 75 1.10 -0.04 12.94
CA ASN A 75 1.72 -0.62 14.13
C ASN A 75 2.68 -1.75 13.75
N ASP A 76 3.83 -1.43 13.13
CA ASP A 76 4.85 -2.37 12.63
C ASP A 76 4.45 -3.34 11.50
N ARG A 77 3.16 -3.49 11.22
CA ARG A 77 2.68 -4.43 10.20
C ARG A 77 2.50 -3.75 8.86
N VAL A 78 3.07 -4.36 7.82
CA VAL A 78 2.75 -4.00 6.43
C VAL A 78 1.27 -4.31 6.18
N VAL A 79 0.48 -3.28 5.86
CA VAL A 79 -0.93 -3.43 5.48
C VAL A 79 -1.14 -3.38 3.97
N ARG A 80 -0.24 -2.70 3.25
CA ARG A 80 -0.26 -2.62 1.79
C ARG A 80 1.13 -2.38 1.24
N VAL A 81 1.42 -2.98 0.08
CA VAL A 81 2.62 -2.69 -0.72
C VAL A 81 2.18 -2.23 -2.09
N PHE A 82 2.61 -1.05 -2.48
CA PHE A 82 2.46 -0.50 -3.82
C PHE A 82 3.75 -0.75 -4.56
N THR A 83 3.63 -1.35 -5.73
CA THR A 83 4.78 -1.87 -6.47
C THR A 83 4.89 -1.11 -7.78
N SER A 84 6.10 -0.64 -8.12
CA SER A 84 6.34 -0.03 -9.42
C SER A 84 6.10 -1.05 -10.53
N SER A 85 5.32 -0.68 -11.52
CA SER A 85 4.99 -1.46 -12.72
C SER A 85 5.35 -0.66 -13.96
N GLY A 86 5.97 -1.30 -14.96
CA GLY A 86 6.09 -0.72 -16.31
C GLY A 86 6.99 0.53 -16.45
N LEU A 87 6.83 1.20 -17.60
CA LEU A 87 7.65 2.30 -18.11
C LEU A 87 7.81 3.41 -17.08
N ALA A 88 9.07 3.73 -16.79
CA ALA A 88 9.43 4.82 -15.92
C ALA A 88 9.71 6.07 -16.76
N GLU A 89 9.01 7.16 -16.50
CA GLU A 89 9.31 8.46 -17.11
C GLU A 89 10.43 9.13 -16.30
N ARG A 90 11.47 9.60 -16.99
CA ARG A 90 12.61 10.26 -16.35
C ARG A 90 12.49 11.76 -16.53
N GLU A 91 12.61 12.47 -15.42
CA GLU A 91 12.58 13.92 -15.34
C GLU A 91 13.84 14.44 -14.65
N PRO A 92 14.18 15.73 -14.78
CA PRO A 92 15.27 16.33 -14.01
C PRO A 92 15.10 16.19 -12.49
N SER A 93 13.85 16.16 -12.02
CA SER A 93 13.46 15.99 -10.62
C SER A 93 13.67 14.55 -10.10
N GLY A 94 13.63 13.55 -10.98
CA GLY A 94 13.62 12.15 -10.59
C GLY A 94 13.04 11.20 -11.64
N VAL A 95 12.40 10.14 -11.17
CA VAL A 95 11.83 9.06 -11.97
C VAL A 95 10.42 8.77 -11.51
N ASN A 96 9.46 8.85 -12.43
CA ASN A 96 8.06 8.51 -12.21
C ASN A 96 7.80 7.08 -12.64
N TYR A 97 7.43 6.23 -11.69
CA TYR A 97 7.00 4.86 -11.95
C TYR A 97 5.49 4.77 -11.91
N VAL A 98 4.89 4.05 -12.85
CA VAL A 98 3.47 3.68 -12.72
C VAL A 98 3.32 2.69 -11.56
N THR A 99 2.23 2.78 -10.81
CA THR A 99 1.89 1.79 -9.79
C THR A 99 0.39 1.53 -9.78
N ASN A 100 -0.04 0.56 -8.98
CA ASN A 100 -1.45 0.25 -8.79
C ASN A 100 -1.73 -0.25 -7.38
N GLY A 101 -3.02 -0.28 -7.05
CA GLY A 101 -3.55 -0.82 -5.82
C GLY A 101 -4.40 0.20 -5.10
N THR A 102 -5.38 -0.30 -4.36
CA THR A 102 -6.29 0.55 -3.59
C THR A 102 -5.97 0.54 -2.10
N ILE A 103 -6.29 1.65 -1.44
CA ILE A 103 -6.21 1.79 0.02
C ILE A 103 -7.26 2.80 0.48
N HIS A 104 -7.83 2.60 1.67
CA HIS A 104 -8.60 3.65 2.33
C HIS A 104 -7.65 4.59 3.06
N LEU A 105 -7.68 5.87 2.71
CA LEU A 105 -7.03 6.94 3.46
C LEU A 105 -8.11 7.64 4.29
N GLY A 106 -8.18 7.33 5.57
CA GLY A 106 -9.35 7.64 6.40
C GLY A 106 -10.60 6.91 5.87
N HIS A 107 -11.62 7.69 5.47
CA HIS A 107 -12.91 7.18 4.99
C HIS A 107 -13.06 7.13 3.47
N VAL A 108 -12.04 7.56 2.73
CA VAL A 108 -12.11 7.67 1.27
C VAL A 108 -11.23 6.58 0.65
N LEU A 109 -11.78 5.87 -0.33
CA LEU A 109 -11.06 4.88 -1.11
C LEU A 109 -10.22 5.59 -2.17
N TYR A 110 -8.92 5.31 -2.19
CA TYR A 110 -7.99 5.82 -3.20
C TYR A 110 -7.35 4.69 -3.99
N GLN A 111 -6.99 5.01 -5.23
CA GLN A 111 -6.18 4.20 -6.13
C GLN A 111 -4.80 4.84 -6.25
N ALA A 112 -3.74 4.06 -6.06
CA ALA A 112 -2.38 4.51 -6.36
C ALA A 112 -2.16 4.52 -7.88
N THR A 113 -1.57 5.60 -8.38
CA THR A 113 -1.36 5.81 -9.82
C THR A 113 0.12 5.89 -10.19
N SER A 114 0.92 6.59 -9.38
CA SER A 114 2.37 6.69 -9.61
C SER A 114 3.20 6.75 -8.33
N ILE A 115 4.48 6.40 -8.44
CA ILE A 115 5.52 6.60 -7.43
C ILE A 115 6.58 7.49 -8.07
N HIS A 116 6.74 8.70 -7.56
CA HIS A 116 7.87 9.56 -7.90
C HIS A 116 9.04 9.24 -6.98
N LEU A 117 10.19 8.94 -7.55
CA LEU A 117 11.46 8.78 -6.85
C LEU A 117 12.38 9.94 -7.23
N ASN A 118 12.86 10.72 -6.28
CA ASN A 118 13.74 11.85 -6.59
C ASN A 118 15.08 11.41 -7.21
N ALA A 119 15.81 12.36 -7.79
CA ALA A 119 17.11 12.11 -8.42
C ALA A 119 18.14 11.41 -7.50
N SER A 120 18.05 11.61 -6.18
CA SER A 120 18.94 10.94 -5.21
C SER A 120 18.60 9.46 -4.98
N GLY A 121 17.39 9.03 -5.34
CA GLY A 121 16.89 7.69 -5.09
C GLY A 121 16.56 7.38 -3.63
N LYS A 122 16.60 8.37 -2.73
CA LYS A 122 16.40 8.17 -1.28
C LYS A 122 15.04 8.59 -0.77
N SER A 123 14.32 9.43 -1.51
CA SER A 123 12.99 9.90 -1.12
C SER A 123 12.14 10.21 -2.35
N GLY A 124 10.86 10.48 -2.11
CA GLY A 124 9.89 10.67 -3.16
C GLY A 124 8.49 10.84 -2.61
N TYR A 125 7.50 10.52 -3.42
CA TYR A 125 6.10 10.47 -3.01
C TYR A 125 5.34 9.44 -3.83
N ILE A 126 4.26 8.92 -3.25
CA ILE A 126 3.28 8.11 -3.96
C ILE A 126 2.02 8.97 -4.20
N VAL A 127 1.47 8.86 -5.40
CA VAL A 127 0.29 9.62 -5.84
C VAL A 127 -0.94 8.73 -5.76
N PHE A 128 -2.01 9.29 -5.21
CA PHE A 128 -3.30 8.66 -5.01
C PHE A 128 -4.42 9.50 -5.61
N GLU A 129 -5.32 8.87 -6.36
CA GLU A 129 -6.54 9.46 -6.86
C GLU A 129 -7.77 8.81 -6.19
N PRO A 130 -8.82 9.57 -5.85
CA PRO A 130 -10.02 9.01 -5.26
C PRO A 130 -10.70 8.07 -6.27
N VAL A 131 -11.10 6.90 -5.79
CA VAL A 131 -11.95 6.01 -6.58
C VAL A 131 -13.35 6.60 -6.60
N ALA A 132 -13.83 6.93 -7.81
CA ALA A 132 -15.17 7.46 -8.05
C ALA A 132 -16.26 6.42 -7.79
#